data_AF-A0A564G0M8-F1
#
_entry.id   AF-A0A564G0M8-F1
#
_cell.length_a   1.000
_cell.length_b   1.000
_cell.length_c   1.000
_cell.angle_alpha   90.00
_cell.angle_beta   90.00
_cell.angle_gamma   90.00
#
_symmetry.space_group_name_H-M   'P 1'
#
loop_
_entity.id
_entity.type
_entity.pdbx_description
1 polymer ?
#
loop_
_entity_poly.entity_id
_entity_poly.type
_entity_poly.pdbx_seq_one_letter_code
_entity_poly.pdbx_strand_id
1 'polypeptide(L)'
;MSALTVLLLRHAEKPGGDYPGVGRTFEGKRDDKSLIVRGWQRAGAWAALLGSGLSADYPLPTIIYAARPEPVTAEASFSHRPWETALPLARRLYLDVNTRWGVGQEQALVEELTKLTGTVAIFWEHKAIPTQIIPALLGSQSIPGVPAKWDSDRFDVVLRFDRATPDAPWSYRQLSPRLLDGDSDKPFAELRTL
;
A
#
# COMPACT_ATOMS: atom_id res chain seq x y z
N MET A 1 -12.27 -1.55 22.74
CA MET A 1 -12.72 -1.05 21.42
C MET A 1 -11.91 -1.78 20.36
N SER A 2 -12.56 -2.39 19.38
CA SER A 2 -11.94 -3.22 18.33
C SER A 2 -11.83 -2.44 17.01
N ALA A 3 -11.43 -1.17 17.12
CA ALA A 3 -11.29 -0.29 15.97
C ALA A 3 -10.17 -0.79 15.06
N LEU A 4 -10.34 -0.59 13.75
CA LEU A 4 -9.36 -0.98 12.74
C LEU A 4 -9.16 0.18 11.77
N THR A 5 -7.91 0.59 11.62
CA THR A 5 -7.45 1.50 10.57
C THR A 5 -6.61 0.72 9.58
N VAL A 6 -6.97 0.79 8.30
CA VAL A 6 -6.22 0.19 7.20
C VAL A 6 -5.60 1.32 6.37
N LEU A 7 -4.28 1.30 6.25
CA LEU A 7 -3.52 2.19 5.37
C LEU A 7 -3.07 1.39 4.15
N LEU A 8 -3.69 1.63 3.00
CA LEU A 8 -3.33 1.00 1.72
C LEU A 8 -2.37 1.90 0.94
N LEU A 9 -1.21 1.34 0.61
CA LEU A 9 -0.19 1.97 -0.20
C LEU A 9 0.15 1.04 -1.37
N ARG A 10 0.48 1.61 -2.53
CA ARG A 10 1.12 0.85 -3.59
C ARG A 10 2.62 0.76 -3.38
N HIS A 11 3.28 -0.16 -4.09
CA HIS A 11 4.73 -0.16 -4.21
C HIS A 11 5.27 1.16 -4.77
N ALA A 12 6.48 1.53 -4.38
CA ALA A 12 7.19 2.72 -4.83
C ALA A 12 7.74 2.59 -6.27
N GLU A 13 8.47 3.61 -6.73
CA GLU A 13 8.90 3.78 -8.11
C GLU A 13 9.69 2.60 -8.67
N LYS A 14 9.39 2.29 -9.93
CA LYS A 14 9.89 1.12 -10.66
C LYS A 14 10.56 1.51 -11.98
N PRO A 15 11.31 0.61 -12.62
CA PRO A 15 11.82 0.84 -13.96
C PRO A 15 10.70 1.16 -14.98
N GLY A 16 11.05 1.99 -15.97
CA GLY A 16 10.15 2.38 -17.07
C GLY A 16 9.00 3.30 -16.66
N GLY A 17 9.12 4.00 -15.52
CA GLY A 17 8.24 5.11 -15.16
C GLY A 17 8.88 6.47 -15.47
N ASP A 18 8.35 7.53 -14.85
CA ASP A 18 8.80 8.92 -15.10
C ASP A 18 10.22 9.20 -14.61
N TYR A 19 10.66 8.48 -13.57
CA TYR A 19 12.01 8.60 -13.04
C TYR A 19 12.94 7.54 -13.65
N PRO A 20 14.16 7.95 -14.08
CA PRO A 20 15.09 7.05 -14.73
C PRO A 20 15.72 6.06 -13.74
N GLY A 21 16.21 4.94 -14.26
CA GLY A 21 17.04 4.00 -13.51
C GLY A 21 16.68 2.54 -13.76
N VAL A 22 17.60 1.67 -13.33
CA VAL A 22 17.39 0.22 -13.28
C VAL A 22 16.96 -0.17 -11.88
N GLY A 23 16.14 -1.21 -11.78
CA GLY A 23 15.73 -1.74 -10.49
C GLY A 23 16.94 -2.34 -9.76
N ARG A 24 16.96 -2.18 -8.44
CA ARG A 24 18.01 -2.70 -7.57
C ARG A 24 17.41 -3.27 -6.30
N THR A 25 17.85 -4.46 -5.94
CA THR A 25 17.63 -5.08 -4.63
C THR A 25 18.21 -4.20 -3.51
N PHE A 26 17.88 -4.54 -2.26
CA PHE A 26 18.42 -3.88 -1.08
C PHE A 26 19.97 -3.92 -1.01
N GLU A 27 20.60 -4.97 -1.55
CA GLU A 27 22.06 -5.11 -1.62
C GLU A 27 22.67 -4.39 -2.84
N GLY A 28 21.87 -3.65 -3.61
CA GLY A 28 22.30 -2.89 -4.78
C GLY A 28 22.48 -3.70 -6.06
N LYS A 29 22.17 -5.01 -6.05
CA LYS A 29 22.20 -5.87 -7.25
C LYS A 29 21.07 -5.49 -8.19
N ARG A 30 21.37 -5.46 -9.50
CA ARG A 30 20.36 -5.19 -10.54
C ARG A 30 19.29 -6.28 -10.55
N ASP A 31 18.04 -5.86 -10.58
CA ASP A 31 16.86 -6.73 -10.67
C ASP A 31 15.69 -5.91 -11.22
N ASP A 32 15.06 -6.37 -12.29
CA ASP A 32 14.02 -5.61 -13.00
C ASP A 32 12.69 -5.54 -12.23
N LYS A 33 12.46 -6.48 -11.31
CA LYS A 33 11.32 -6.55 -10.39
C LYS A 33 11.51 -5.74 -9.11
N SER A 34 12.65 -5.08 -8.94
CA SER A 34 12.96 -4.27 -7.77
C SER A 34 12.70 -2.78 -7.99
N LEU A 35 12.73 -2.01 -6.91
CA LEU A 35 12.63 -0.56 -6.91
C LEU A 35 13.84 0.10 -7.59
N ILE A 36 13.63 1.25 -8.24
CA ILE A 36 14.73 2.14 -8.64
C ILE A 36 15.21 2.97 -7.43
N VAL A 37 16.30 3.71 -7.56
CA VAL A 37 16.82 4.60 -6.49
C VAL A 37 15.72 5.52 -5.94
N ARG A 38 14.92 6.13 -6.82
CA ARG A 38 13.78 6.95 -6.43
C ARG A 38 12.76 6.19 -5.57
N GLY A 39 12.49 4.94 -5.91
CA GLY A 39 11.57 4.08 -5.16
C GLY A 39 12.10 3.78 -3.76
N TRP A 40 13.41 3.56 -3.60
CA TRP A 40 14.05 3.40 -2.29
C TRP A 40 14.02 4.69 -1.47
N GLN A 41 14.19 5.87 -2.09
CA GLN A 41 14.01 7.15 -1.41
C GLN A 41 12.58 7.27 -0.86
N ARG A 42 11.57 6.92 -1.67
CA ARG A 42 10.18 6.95 -1.25
C ARG A 42 9.88 5.94 -0.14
N ALA A 43 10.40 4.72 -0.23
CA ALA A 43 10.28 3.72 0.82
C ALA A 43 10.83 4.23 2.17
N GLY A 44 11.99 4.91 2.14
CA GLY A 44 12.56 5.58 3.31
C GLY A 44 11.68 6.73 3.84
N ALA A 45 11.11 7.54 2.94
CA ALA A 45 10.22 8.64 3.33
C ALA A 45 8.91 8.13 3.96
N TRP A 46 8.32 7.05 3.43
CA TRP A 46 7.19 6.37 4.03
C TRP A 46 7.51 5.85 5.43
N ALA A 47 8.70 5.25 5.60
CA ALA A 47 9.15 4.79 6.90
C ALA A 47 9.27 5.94 7.91
N ALA A 48 9.81 7.08 7.49
CA ALA A 48 9.91 8.26 8.36
C ALA A 48 8.53 8.77 8.79
N LEU A 49 7.57 8.91 7.87
CA LEU A 49 6.23 9.40 8.16
C LEU A 49 5.43 8.40 9.01
N LEU A 50 5.22 7.19 8.50
CA LEU A 50 4.37 6.16 9.12
C LEU A 50 4.96 5.65 10.44
N GLY A 51 6.29 5.65 10.55
CA GLY A 51 7.01 5.23 11.76
C GLY A 51 7.31 6.36 12.74
N SER A 52 6.70 7.54 12.58
CA SER A 52 6.86 8.65 13.53
C SER A 52 5.90 8.55 14.72
N GLY A 53 4.68 8.05 14.50
CA GLY A 53 3.61 8.08 15.49
C GLY A 53 3.10 9.48 15.84
N LEU A 54 3.47 10.50 15.06
CA LEU A 54 3.19 11.91 15.37
C LEU A 54 1.95 12.48 14.68
N SER A 55 1.37 11.76 13.71
CA SER A 55 0.22 12.23 12.95
C SER A 55 -1.00 11.36 13.22
N ALA A 56 -2.13 12.01 13.53
CA ALA A 56 -3.42 11.33 13.63
C ALA A 56 -3.87 10.78 12.27
N ASP A 57 -3.43 11.37 11.16
CA ASP A 57 -3.75 10.89 9.80
C ASP A 57 -2.95 9.66 9.41
N TYR A 58 -1.73 9.55 9.96
CA TYR A 58 -0.82 8.43 9.76
C TYR A 58 -0.49 7.74 11.10
N PRO A 59 -1.48 7.08 11.72
CA PRO A 59 -1.26 6.40 12.99
C PRO A 59 -0.19 5.30 12.83
N LEU A 60 0.53 5.03 13.92
CA LEU A 60 1.63 4.06 13.95
C LEU A 60 1.10 2.65 13.63
N PRO A 61 1.55 2.01 12.53
CA PRO A 61 1.14 0.64 12.23
C PRO A 61 1.71 -0.34 13.25
N THR A 62 0.90 -1.29 13.69
CA THR A 62 1.33 -2.42 14.52
C THR A 62 1.45 -3.72 13.72
N ILE A 63 0.91 -3.74 12.49
CA ILE A 63 0.98 -4.87 11.56
C ILE A 63 1.26 -4.32 10.16
N ILE A 64 2.17 -4.99 9.44
CA ILE A 64 2.57 -4.62 8.08
C ILE A 64 2.39 -5.82 7.17
N TYR A 65 1.62 -5.66 6.09
CA TYR A 65 1.50 -6.62 5.01
C TYR A 65 2.17 -6.08 3.75
N ALA A 66 2.73 -7.00 2.97
CA ALA A 66 3.09 -6.72 1.59
C ALA A 66 2.79 -7.92 0.69
N ALA A 67 2.54 -7.66 -0.59
CA ALA A 67 2.45 -8.73 -1.57
C ALA A 67 3.70 -9.60 -1.52
N ARG A 68 3.50 -10.92 -1.48
CA ARG A 68 4.59 -11.89 -1.47
C ARG A 68 5.58 -11.59 -2.60
N PRO A 69 6.88 -11.43 -2.29
CA PRO A 69 7.92 -11.15 -3.28
C PRO A 69 8.32 -12.39 -4.09
N GLU A 70 7.49 -13.44 -4.09
CA GLU A 70 7.73 -14.73 -4.72
C GLU A 70 6.41 -15.23 -5.33
N PRO A 71 6.46 -16.05 -6.39
CA PRO A 71 5.26 -16.66 -6.96
C PRO A 71 4.47 -17.47 -5.91
N VAL A 72 3.14 -17.31 -5.90
CA VAL A 72 2.24 -18.15 -5.08
C VAL A 72 1.90 -19.48 -5.76
N THR A 73 2.02 -19.53 -7.09
CA THR A 73 2.01 -20.73 -7.94
C THR A 73 3.10 -20.57 -9.01
N ALA A 74 3.44 -21.62 -9.76
CA ALA A 74 4.51 -21.56 -10.77
C ALA A 74 4.24 -20.52 -11.88
N GLU A 75 2.97 -20.28 -12.19
CA GLU A 75 2.51 -19.37 -13.25
C GLU A 75 2.17 -17.97 -12.73
N ALA A 76 2.17 -17.77 -11.41
CA ALA A 76 1.76 -16.51 -10.81
C ALA A 76 2.81 -15.40 -11.04
N SER A 77 2.35 -14.23 -11.50
CA SER A 77 3.18 -13.04 -11.53
C SER A 77 3.51 -12.55 -10.11
N PHE A 78 4.72 -12.05 -9.92
CA PHE A 78 5.16 -11.47 -8.65
C PHE A 78 6.10 -10.27 -8.86
N SER A 79 6.32 -9.51 -7.79
CA SER A 79 7.16 -8.31 -7.76
C SER A 79 7.79 -8.15 -6.38
N HIS A 80 9.07 -7.77 -6.30
CA HIS A 80 9.70 -7.47 -5.00
C HIS A 80 9.23 -6.13 -4.44
N ARG A 81 8.88 -5.19 -5.33
CA ARG A 81 8.61 -3.78 -5.01
C ARG A 81 7.66 -3.53 -3.83
N PRO A 82 6.50 -4.22 -3.67
CA PRO A 82 5.63 -4.00 -2.51
C PRO A 82 6.35 -4.30 -1.19
N TRP A 83 7.03 -5.45 -1.12
CA TRP A 83 7.83 -5.85 0.04
C TRP A 83 9.02 -4.91 0.27
N GLU A 84 9.75 -4.53 -0.78
CA GLU A 84 10.87 -3.58 -0.69
C GLU A 84 10.42 -2.19 -0.21
N THR A 85 9.20 -1.77 -0.59
CA THR A 85 8.63 -0.50 -0.13
C THR A 85 8.28 -0.54 1.36
N ALA A 86 7.81 -1.69 1.84
CA ALA A 86 7.45 -1.91 3.24
C ALA A 86 8.68 -2.07 4.16
N LEU A 87 9.79 -2.60 3.63
CA LEU A 87 10.94 -3.05 4.40
C LEU A 87 11.56 -1.96 5.30
N PRO A 88 11.77 -0.71 4.86
CA PRO A 88 12.31 0.34 5.74
C PRO A 88 11.38 0.67 6.92
N LEU A 89 10.05 0.66 6.72
CA LEU A 89 9.08 0.90 7.78
C LEU A 89 9.11 -0.23 8.81
N ALA A 90 9.09 -1.48 8.34
CA ALA A 90 9.13 -2.65 9.21
C ALA A 90 10.37 -2.67 10.09
N ARG A 91 11.55 -2.41 9.50
CA ARG A 91 12.81 -2.28 10.25
C ARG A 91 12.78 -1.15 11.27
N ARG A 92 12.23 0.01 10.92
CA ARG A 92 12.10 1.15 11.83
C ARG A 92 11.23 0.81 13.04
N LEU A 93 10.19 0.01 12.85
CA LEU A 93 9.23 -0.38 13.89
C LEU A 93 9.58 -1.68 14.62
N TYR A 94 10.68 -2.34 14.24
CA TYR A 94 11.04 -3.68 14.73
C TYR A 94 9.92 -4.71 14.51
N LEU A 95 9.26 -4.64 13.35
CA LEU A 95 8.21 -5.55 12.91
C LEU A 95 8.69 -6.38 11.72
N ASP A 96 8.06 -7.54 11.52
CA ASP A 96 8.17 -8.30 10.29
C ASP A 96 7.17 -7.80 9.24
N VAL A 97 7.55 -7.91 7.96
CA VAL A 97 6.60 -7.74 6.85
C VAL A 97 5.90 -9.07 6.62
N ASN A 98 4.59 -9.13 6.88
CA ASN A 98 3.80 -10.32 6.59
C ASN A 98 3.58 -10.46 5.07
N THR A 99 4.21 -11.48 4.48
CA THR A 99 4.16 -11.80 3.04
C THR A 99 3.36 -13.08 2.76
N ARG A 100 2.45 -13.47 3.66
CA ARG A 100 1.65 -14.69 3.55
C ARG A 100 0.85 -14.74 2.25
N TRP A 101 0.38 -13.60 1.74
CA TRP A 101 -0.48 -13.50 0.57
C TRP A 101 0.25 -12.82 -0.59
N GLY A 102 0.08 -13.35 -1.80
CA GLY A 102 0.59 -12.73 -3.03
C GLY A 102 -0.53 -12.21 -3.94
N VAL A 103 -0.14 -11.68 -5.11
CA VAL A 103 -1.07 -11.22 -6.14
C VAL A 103 -2.02 -12.36 -6.53
N GLY A 104 -3.32 -12.07 -6.58
CA GLY A 104 -4.37 -13.06 -6.82
C GLY A 104 -4.94 -13.70 -5.54
N GLN A 105 -4.42 -13.37 -4.36
CA GLN A 105 -4.91 -13.85 -3.05
C GLN A 105 -5.51 -12.71 -2.21
N GLU A 106 -5.91 -11.60 -2.82
CA GLU A 106 -6.41 -10.40 -2.15
C GLU A 106 -7.65 -10.68 -1.29
N GLN A 107 -8.53 -11.60 -1.71
CA GLN A 107 -9.69 -12.02 -0.94
C GLN A 107 -9.28 -12.65 0.40
N ALA A 108 -8.32 -13.58 0.38
CA ALA A 108 -7.82 -14.25 1.58
C ALA A 108 -7.07 -13.26 2.50
N LEU A 109 -6.33 -12.31 1.91
CA LEU A 109 -5.75 -11.19 2.66
C LEU A 109 -6.85 -10.42 3.41
N VAL A 110 -7.92 -10.01 2.74
CA VAL A 110 -8.99 -9.20 3.36
C VAL A 110 -9.78 -9.99 4.43
N GLU A 111 -10.01 -11.28 4.22
CA GLU A 111 -10.61 -12.15 5.23
C GLU A 111 -9.76 -12.24 6.51
N GLU A 112 -8.44 -12.11 6.41
CA GLU A 112 -7.56 -12.00 7.56
C GLU A 112 -7.62 -10.59 8.17
N LEU A 113 -7.53 -9.54 7.34
CA LEU A 113 -7.53 -8.14 7.77
C LEU A 113 -8.78 -7.77 8.59
N THR A 114 -9.96 -8.24 8.16
CA THR A 114 -11.24 -7.96 8.82
C THR A 114 -11.40 -8.61 10.19
N LYS A 115 -10.44 -9.44 10.63
CA LYS A 115 -10.38 -9.99 11.99
C LYS A 115 -9.44 -9.21 12.92
N LEU A 116 -8.67 -8.27 12.36
CA LEU A 116 -7.68 -7.49 13.09
C LEU A 116 -8.29 -6.26 13.78
N THR A 117 -7.50 -5.68 14.68
CA THR A 117 -7.73 -4.39 15.35
C THR A 117 -6.43 -3.58 15.36
N GLY A 118 -6.52 -2.27 15.58
CA GLY A 118 -5.36 -1.37 15.56
C GLY A 118 -5.10 -0.81 14.16
N THR A 119 -3.85 -0.50 13.85
CA THR A 119 -3.45 0.08 12.57
C THR A 119 -2.66 -0.91 11.74
N VAL A 120 -3.13 -1.17 10.53
CA VAL A 120 -2.50 -2.09 9.57
C VAL A 120 -2.04 -1.31 8.35
N ALA A 121 -0.76 -1.42 8.00
CA ALA A 121 -0.23 -0.90 6.75
C ALA A 121 -0.10 -2.02 5.72
N ILE A 122 -0.53 -1.77 4.49
CA ILE A 122 -0.54 -2.76 3.42
C ILE A 122 0.12 -2.16 2.19
N PHE A 123 1.13 -2.84 1.67
CA PHE A 123 1.85 -2.47 0.46
C PHE A 123 1.54 -3.44 -0.67
N TRP A 124 0.94 -2.96 -1.75
CA TRP A 124 0.47 -3.83 -2.83
C TRP A 124 0.72 -3.27 -4.24
N GLU A 125 0.25 -3.95 -5.28
CA GLU A 125 0.23 -3.40 -6.63
C GLU A 125 -0.97 -2.48 -6.88
N HIS A 126 -0.74 -1.43 -7.67
CA HIS A 126 -1.71 -0.37 -7.91
C HIS A 126 -3.00 -0.82 -8.63
N LYS A 127 -2.99 -1.96 -9.36
CA LYS A 127 -4.18 -2.45 -10.05
C LYS A 127 -5.11 -3.24 -9.11
N ALA A 128 -4.55 -4.17 -8.33
CA ALA A 128 -5.35 -4.97 -7.41
C ALA A 128 -5.89 -4.18 -6.20
N ILE A 129 -5.27 -3.07 -5.78
CA ILE A 129 -5.81 -2.24 -4.68
C ILE A 129 -7.27 -1.81 -4.95
N PRO A 130 -7.57 -1.03 -6.01
CA PRO A 130 -8.93 -0.57 -6.27
C PRO A 130 -9.87 -1.65 -6.83
N THR A 131 -9.33 -2.70 -7.49
CA THR A 131 -10.17 -3.70 -8.18
C THR A 131 -10.42 -4.97 -7.39
N GLN A 132 -9.61 -5.27 -6.38
CA GLN A 132 -9.71 -6.51 -5.59
C GLN A 132 -9.77 -6.21 -4.09
N ILE A 133 -8.77 -5.51 -3.54
CA ILE A 133 -8.65 -5.30 -2.09
C ILE A 133 -9.78 -4.42 -1.56
N ILE A 134 -10.00 -3.24 -2.16
CA ILE A 134 -11.02 -2.31 -1.70
C ILE A 134 -12.44 -2.91 -1.82
N PRO A 135 -12.85 -3.50 -2.96
CA PRO A 135 -14.15 -4.17 -3.05
C PRO A 135 -14.34 -5.28 -2.02
N ALA A 136 -13.32 -6.13 -1.81
CA ALA A 136 -13.39 -7.16 -0.78
C ALA A 136 -13.51 -6.56 0.63
N LEU A 137 -12.83 -5.44 0.91
CA LEU A 137 -12.84 -4.78 2.22
C LEU A 137 -14.20 -4.15 2.54
N LEU A 138 -14.83 -3.52 1.54
CA LEU A 138 -16.10 -2.81 1.68
C LEU A 138 -17.32 -3.73 1.57
N GLY A 139 -17.19 -4.89 0.92
CA GLY A 139 -18.32 -5.77 0.65
C GLY A 139 -19.39 -5.04 -0.18
N SER A 140 -20.60 -4.92 0.37
CA SER A 140 -21.72 -4.19 -0.26
C SER A 140 -21.73 -2.69 0.03
N GLN A 141 -20.85 -2.19 0.90
CA GLN A 141 -20.82 -0.78 1.26
C GLN A 141 -20.28 0.07 0.10
N SER A 142 -21.01 1.14 -0.24
CA SER A 142 -20.53 2.19 -1.15
C SER A 142 -20.13 3.43 -0.35
N ILE A 143 -18.95 4.00 -0.65
CA ILE A 143 -18.45 5.23 -0.03
C ILE A 143 -18.03 6.20 -1.15
N PRO A 144 -18.62 7.41 -1.22
CA PRO A 144 -18.22 8.42 -2.21
C PRO A 144 -16.73 8.76 -2.14
N GLY A 145 -16.13 8.96 -3.32
CA GLY A 145 -14.71 9.33 -3.46
C GLY A 145 -13.72 8.16 -3.38
N VAL A 146 -14.17 6.94 -3.07
CA VAL A 146 -13.32 5.75 -3.18
C VAL A 146 -12.95 5.52 -4.65
N PRO A 147 -11.65 5.39 -4.99
CA PRO A 147 -11.22 5.33 -6.37
C PRO A 147 -11.47 3.95 -6.97
N ALA A 148 -12.04 3.92 -8.17
CA ALA A 148 -12.15 2.70 -8.98
C ALA A 148 -10.84 2.35 -9.73
N LYS A 149 -9.87 3.27 -9.75
CA LYS A 149 -8.57 3.10 -10.39
C LYS A 149 -7.50 3.84 -9.61
N TRP A 150 -6.30 3.29 -9.59
CA TRP A 150 -5.11 3.97 -9.10
C TRP A 150 -4.38 4.64 -10.27
N ASP A 151 -4.12 5.94 -10.17
CA ASP A 151 -3.37 6.70 -11.19
C ASP A 151 -1.91 6.21 -11.27
N SER A 152 -1.50 5.71 -12.43
CA SER A 152 -0.30 4.88 -12.57
C SER A 152 1.01 5.59 -12.22
N ASP A 153 1.06 6.90 -12.31
CA ASP A 153 2.16 7.81 -11.98
C ASP A 153 2.18 8.24 -10.50
N ARG A 154 1.08 8.02 -9.76
CA ARG A 154 0.95 8.45 -8.36
C ARG A 154 1.48 7.39 -7.39
N PHE A 155 2.67 7.58 -6.85
CA PHE A 155 3.29 6.70 -5.82
C PHE A 155 3.18 7.26 -4.39
N ASP A 156 2.58 8.44 -4.27
CA ASP A 156 2.58 9.39 -3.16
C ASP A 156 1.25 9.42 -2.37
N VAL A 157 0.44 8.38 -2.50
CA VAL A 157 -0.91 8.32 -1.93
C VAL A 157 -1.06 7.20 -0.93
N VAL A 158 -1.79 7.48 0.16
CA VAL A 158 -2.32 6.50 1.10
C VAL A 158 -3.84 6.52 1.02
N LEU A 159 -4.46 5.36 0.80
CA LEU A 159 -5.89 5.20 0.94
C LEU A 159 -6.18 4.67 2.35
N ARG A 160 -6.80 5.49 3.18
CA ARG A 160 -7.09 5.18 4.57
C ARG A 160 -8.55 4.76 4.73
N PHE A 161 -8.76 3.63 5.40
CA PHE A 161 -10.07 3.16 5.80
C PHE A 161 -10.12 2.96 7.31
N ASP A 162 -11.20 3.40 7.96
CA ASP A 162 -11.39 3.25 9.41
C ASP A 162 -12.76 2.65 9.73
N ARG A 163 -12.83 1.72 10.67
CA ARG A 163 -14.07 1.26 11.30
C ARG A 163 -13.93 1.16 12.82
N ALA A 164 -15.00 1.43 13.56
CA ALA A 164 -14.98 1.46 15.04
C ALA A 164 -15.13 0.07 15.70
N THR A 165 -15.90 -0.81 15.07
CA THR A 165 -16.17 -2.20 15.49
C THR A 165 -16.24 -3.09 14.25
N PRO A 166 -16.30 -4.43 14.37
CA PRO A 166 -16.29 -5.31 13.21
C PRO A 166 -17.49 -5.11 12.27
N ASP A 167 -18.66 -4.78 12.84
CA ASP A 167 -19.91 -4.55 12.11
C ASP A 167 -20.17 -3.08 11.77
N ALA A 168 -19.28 -2.17 12.18
CA ALA A 168 -19.42 -0.75 11.85
C ALA A 168 -19.07 -0.51 10.36
N PRO A 169 -19.75 0.44 9.69
CA PRO A 169 -19.38 0.83 8.34
C PRO A 169 -17.97 1.45 8.32
N TRP A 170 -17.28 1.25 7.20
CA TRP A 170 -16.01 1.90 6.93
C TRP A 170 -16.20 3.39 6.63
N SER A 171 -15.25 4.21 7.07
CA SER A 171 -15.02 5.55 6.52
C SER A 171 -13.76 5.51 5.64
N TYR A 172 -13.64 6.48 4.73
CA TYR A 172 -12.55 6.53 3.75
C TYR A 172 -11.95 7.94 3.65
N ARG A 173 -10.63 8.01 3.49
CA ARG A 173 -9.89 9.22 3.11
C ARG A 173 -8.73 8.90 2.17
N GLN A 174 -8.55 9.74 1.15
CA GLN A 174 -7.29 9.80 0.40
C GLN A 174 -6.34 10.78 1.11
N LEU A 175 -5.11 10.34 1.37
CA LEU A 175 -4.08 11.16 1.99
C LEU A 175 -2.88 11.31 1.04
N SER A 176 -2.37 12.53 0.91
CA SER A 176 -1.27 12.87 -0.02
C SER A 176 -0.23 13.73 0.71
N PRO A 177 0.77 13.13 1.38
CA PRO A 177 1.69 13.87 2.26
C PRO A 177 2.77 14.67 1.51
N ARG A 178 2.95 14.43 0.20
CA ARG A 178 3.95 15.09 -0.65
C ARG A 178 5.37 14.99 -0.08
N LEU A 179 5.87 13.76 0.00
CA LEU A 179 7.12 13.44 0.70
C LEU A 179 8.37 13.71 -0.16
N LEU A 180 8.24 13.64 -1.48
CA LEU A 180 9.34 13.87 -2.42
C LEU A 180 8.97 14.96 -3.44
N ASP A 181 9.98 15.51 -4.13
CA ASP A 181 9.75 16.50 -5.18
C ASP A 181 8.86 15.95 -6.30
N GLY A 182 7.93 16.75 -6.83
CA GLY A 182 7.01 16.28 -7.87
C GLY A 182 5.80 15.48 -7.35
N ASP A 183 5.72 15.18 -6.05
CA ASP A 183 4.49 14.66 -5.46
C ASP A 183 3.34 15.69 -5.54
N SER A 184 2.09 15.20 -5.53
CA SER A 184 0.90 16.01 -5.74
C SER A 184 -0.13 15.76 -4.63
N ASP A 185 -0.96 16.75 -4.31
CA ASP A 185 -2.12 16.59 -3.43
C ASP A 185 -3.44 16.48 -4.18
N LYS A 186 -3.41 16.49 -5.53
CA LYS A 186 -4.60 16.29 -6.35
C LYS A 186 -5.27 14.96 -6.00
N PRO A 187 -6.60 14.94 -5.77
CA PRO A 187 -7.36 13.70 -5.68
C PRO A 187 -7.15 12.83 -6.92
N PHE A 188 -7.32 11.51 -6.80
CA PHE A 188 -7.38 10.67 -8.00
C PHE A 188 -8.51 11.13 -8.91
N ALA A 189 -8.31 10.97 -10.22
CA ALA A 189 -9.32 11.35 -11.19
C ALA A 189 -10.61 10.53 -10.94
N GLU A 190 -11.73 11.22 -10.70
CA GLU A 190 -13.04 10.55 -10.74
C GLU A 190 -13.26 10.01 -12.16
N LEU A 191 -13.69 8.75 -12.26
CA LEU A 191 -14.18 8.24 -13.54
C LEU A 191 -15.38 9.11 -13.94
N ARG A 192 -15.19 9.96 -14.96
CA ARG A 192 -16.32 10.56 -15.66
C ARG A 192 -17.13 9.40 -16.24
N THR A 193 -18.30 9.13 -15.67
CA THR A 193 -19.35 8.40 -16.38
C THR A 193 -19.64 9.18 -17.65
N LEU A 194 -19.22 8.61 -18.79
CA LEU A 194 -19.70 8.99 -20.12
C LEU A 194 -21.09 8.39 -20.32
#